data_AF-A0A1V5YJX3-F1
#
_entry.id   AF-A0A1V5YJX3-F1
#
_cell.length_a   1.000
_cell.length_b   1.000
_cell.length_c   1.000
_cell.angle_alpha   90.00
_cell.angle_beta   90.00
_cell.angle_gamma   90.00
#
_symmetry.space_group_name_H-M   'P 1'
#
loop_
_entity.id
_entity.type
_entity.pdbx_description
1 polymer ?
#
loop_
_entity_poly.entity_id
_entity_poly.type
_entity_poly.pdbx_seq_one_letter_code
_entity_poly.pdbx_strand_id
1 'polypeptide(L)'
;MKQKTRINIGLLVLVVLVGSVLGIEAWRRARAERQTVGEVVLTPGSVPIYLDGQLIAGFQPTDLEQLSKVSFVDAEQGKTQEGWLLRDVLLLHLQRKRLKADSLITVSSSSRNKSARVTWAQADEAANWVMFDLSGRGTLKLVSVLEGLKTRDQWVQDVDRIEITSK
;
A
#
# COMPACT_ATOMS: atom_id res chain seq x y z
N MET A 1 55.66 -20.53 15.87
CA MET A 1 54.23 -20.96 15.99
C MET A 1 54.11 -22.41 15.59
N LYS A 2 53.49 -23.27 16.40
CA LYS A 2 53.33 -24.70 16.09
C LYS A 2 52.28 -24.89 14.99
N GLN A 3 52.52 -25.80 14.05
CA GLN A 3 51.63 -26.09 12.90
C GLN A 3 50.18 -26.37 13.32
N LYS A 4 50.00 -27.07 14.46
CA LYS A 4 48.69 -27.30 15.09
C LYS A 4 47.94 -26.00 15.44
N THR A 5 48.64 -24.97 15.90
CA THR A 5 48.03 -23.67 16.23
C THR A 5 47.56 -22.94 14.97
N ARG A 6 48.30 -23.02 13.86
CA ARG A 6 47.90 -22.42 12.57
C ARG A 6 46.69 -23.12 11.97
N ILE A 7 46.63 -24.45 12.05
CA ILE A 7 45.50 -25.25 11.56
C ILE A 7 44.23 -24.94 12.36
N ASN A 8 44.32 -24.85 13.69
CA ASN A 8 43.16 -24.56 14.52
C ASN A 8 42.60 -23.14 14.27
N ILE A 9 43.48 -22.16 14.06
CA ILE A 9 43.06 -20.79 13.71
C ILE A 9 42.35 -20.77 12.36
N GLY A 10 42.90 -21.47 11.35
CA GLY A 10 42.26 -21.57 10.03
C GLY A 10 40.88 -22.24 10.09
N LEU A 11 40.74 -23.30 10.87
CA LEU A 11 39.47 -24.00 11.05
C LEU A 11 38.44 -23.12 11.76
N LEU A 12 38.84 -22.37 12.79
CA LEU A 12 37.96 -21.44 13.48
C LEU A 12 37.43 -20.36 12.54
N VAL A 13 38.31 -19.76 11.73
CA VAL A 13 37.93 -18.72 10.76
C VAL A 13 36.97 -19.28 9.72
N LEU A 14 37.20 -20.50 9.24
CA LEU A 14 36.31 -21.16 8.28
C LEU A 14 34.91 -21.37 8.86
N VAL A 15 34.81 -21.86 10.10
CA VAL A 15 33.52 -22.08 10.77
C VAL A 15 32.77 -20.76 10.97
N VAL A 16 33.47 -19.69 11.36
CA VAL A 16 32.87 -18.37 11.52
C VAL A 16 32.33 -17.84 10.19
N LEU A 17 33.09 -17.96 9.10
CA LEU A 17 32.64 -17.51 7.78
C LEU A 17 31.42 -18.28 7.30
N VAL A 18 31.42 -19.61 7.41
CA VAL A 18 30.28 -20.45 7.02
C VAL A 18 29.05 -20.12 7.88
N GLY A 19 29.22 -20.00 9.19
CA GLY A 19 28.13 -19.61 10.09
C GLY A 19 27.56 -18.23 9.78
N SER A 20 28.41 -17.28 9.39
CA SER A 20 27.99 -15.93 9.00
C SER A 20 27.19 -15.93 7.71
N VAL A 21 27.65 -16.63 6.67
CA VAL A 21 26.95 -16.74 5.39
C VAL A 21 25.60 -17.42 5.56
N LEU A 22 25.55 -18.54 6.28
CA LEU A 22 24.32 -19.27 6.55
C LEU A 22 23.35 -18.44 7.41
N GLY A 23 23.86 -17.70 8.39
CA GLY A 23 23.05 -16.80 9.22
C GLY A 23 22.43 -15.67 8.40
N ILE A 24 23.20 -15.05 7.51
CA ILE A 24 22.71 -13.98 6.61
C ILE A 24 21.70 -14.54 5.61
N GLU A 25 21.94 -15.72 5.04
CA GLU A 25 20.99 -16.36 4.12
C GLU A 25 19.70 -16.79 4.81
N ALA A 26 19.78 -17.37 6.01
CA ALA A 26 18.60 -17.76 6.78
C ALA A 26 17.78 -16.53 7.17
N TRP A 27 18.44 -15.43 7.56
CA TRP A 27 17.76 -14.17 7.87
C TRP A 27 17.12 -13.53 6.62
N ARG A 28 17.81 -13.58 5.48
CA ARG A 28 17.29 -13.10 4.18
C ARG A 28 16.11 -13.95 3.71
N ARG A 29 16.21 -15.28 3.81
CA ARG A 29 15.13 -16.23 3.48
C ARG A 29 13.93 -16.05 4.39
N ALA A 30 14.12 -15.94 5.70
CA ALA A 30 13.01 -15.68 6.63
C ALA A 30 12.30 -14.34 6.36
N ARG A 31 13.00 -13.35 5.78
CA ARG A 31 12.39 -12.10 5.31
C ARG A 31 11.66 -12.27 3.98
N ALA A 32 12.21 -13.06 3.06
CA ALA A 32 11.61 -13.37 1.76
C ALA A 32 10.40 -14.33 1.85
N GLU A 33 10.41 -15.30 2.76
CA GLU A 33 9.27 -16.19 3.04
C GLU A 33 8.12 -15.45 3.74
N ARG A 34 8.40 -14.36 4.44
CA ARG A 34 7.35 -13.40 4.88
C ARG A 34 6.78 -12.58 3.72
N GLN A 35 7.38 -12.64 2.52
CA GLN A 35 7.03 -11.86 1.32
C GLN A 35 6.46 -12.69 0.18
N THR A 36 6.18 -13.99 0.34
CA THR A 36 5.49 -14.79 -0.70
C THR A 36 4.00 -14.44 -0.75
N VAL A 37 3.70 -13.26 -1.26
CA VAL A 37 2.49 -13.05 -2.07
C VAL A 37 2.84 -13.68 -3.42
N GLY A 38 2.03 -14.63 -3.90
CA GLY A 38 2.22 -15.23 -5.23
C GLY A 38 2.38 -14.16 -6.31
N GLU A 39 2.94 -14.53 -7.46
CA GLU A 39 3.16 -13.62 -8.58
C GLU A 39 1.89 -12.79 -8.86
N VAL A 40 1.94 -11.49 -8.55
CA VAL A 40 0.78 -10.60 -8.67
C VAL A 40 0.60 -10.29 -10.14
N VAL A 41 -0.31 -11.01 -10.80
CA VAL A 41 -0.68 -10.75 -12.18
C VAL A 41 -1.66 -9.57 -12.20
N LEU A 42 -1.21 -8.42 -12.74
CA LEU A 42 -2.08 -7.28 -12.97
C LEU A 42 -2.94 -7.52 -14.21
N THR A 43 -4.25 -7.52 -14.03
CA THR A 43 -5.16 -7.50 -15.17
C THR A 43 -5.27 -6.07 -15.73
N PRO A 44 -5.45 -5.91 -17.06
CA PRO A 44 -5.69 -4.61 -17.65
C PRO A 44 -6.87 -3.87 -16.97
N GLY A 45 -6.67 -2.60 -16.64
CA GLY A 45 -7.67 -1.78 -15.95
C GLY A 45 -7.63 -1.87 -14.41
N SER A 46 -6.80 -2.74 -13.84
CA SER A 46 -6.55 -2.75 -12.39
C SER A 46 -5.79 -1.50 -11.95
N VAL A 47 -6.12 -0.98 -10.77
CA VAL A 47 -5.31 0.03 -10.08
C VAL A 47 -4.26 -0.70 -9.24
N PRO A 48 -2.96 -0.67 -9.59
CA PRO A 48 -1.93 -1.34 -8.83
C PRO A 48 -1.78 -0.75 -7.42
N ILE A 49 -1.64 -1.63 -6.44
CA ILE A 49 -1.37 -1.33 -5.04
C ILE A 49 0.06 -1.76 -4.71
N TYR A 50 0.87 -0.79 -4.28
CA TYR A 50 2.24 -1.00 -3.85
C TYR A 50 2.34 -0.85 -2.33
N LEU A 51 3.14 -1.70 -1.69
CA LEU A 51 3.56 -1.57 -0.30
C LEU A 51 5.09 -1.58 -0.24
N ASP A 52 5.66 -0.49 0.25
CA ASP A 52 7.11 -0.28 0.34
C ASP A 52 7.83 -0.51 -1.00
N GLY A 53 7.21 -0.03 -2.09
CA GLY A 53 7.71 -0.18 -3.46
C GLY A 53 7.46 -1.54 -4.09
N GLN A 54 6.99 -2.54 -3.33
CA GLN A 54 6.64 -3.85 -3.85
C GLN A 54 5.17 -3.89 -4.30
N LEU A 55 4.91 -4.35 -5.52
CA LEU A 55 3.56 -4.62 -5.99
C LEU A 55 2.96 -5.78 -5.19
N ILE A 56 1.78 -5.57 -4.61
CA ILE A 56 1.12 -6.57 -3.76
C ILE A 56 -0.28 -6.97 -4.24
N ALA A 57 -0.94 -6.12 -5.02
CA ALA A 57 -2.27 -6.39 -5.58
C ALA A 57 -2.58 -5.44 -6.74
N GLY A 58 -3.61 -5.78 -7.51
CA GLY A 58 -4.30 -4.85 -8.40
C GLY A 58 -5.76 -4.76 -7.96
N PHE A 59 -6.22 -3.56 -7.63
CA PHE A 59 -7.62 -3.30 -7.29
C PHE A 59 -8.47 -3.25 -8.56
N GLN A 60 -9.51 -4.07 -8.61
CA GLN A 60 -10.39 -4.25 -9.74
C GLN A 60 -11.78 -3.66 -9.49
N PRO A 61 -12.52 -3.24 -10.54
CA PRO A 61 -13.91 -2.82 -10.37
C PRO A 61 -14.81 -3.87 -9.70
N THR A 62 -14.55 -5.17 -9.93
CA THR A 62 -15.31 -6.27 -9.31
C THR A 62 -15.08 -6.36 -7.80
N ASP A 63 -13.94 -5.87 -7.29
CA ASP A 63 -13.69 -5.79 -5.84
C ASP A 63 -14.66 -4.85 -5.12
N LEU A 64 -15.34 -3.95 -5.85
CA LEU A 64 -16.34 -3.04 -5.30
C LEU A 64 -17.66 -3.72 -4.98
N GLU A 65 -17.97 -4.87 -5.60
CA GLU A 65 -19.25 -5.58 -5.43
C GLU A 65 -19.43 -6.14 -4.01
N GLN A 66 -18.32 -6.39 -3.31
CA GLN A 66 -18.28 -6.87 -1.93
C GLN A 66 -18.20 -5.74 -0.90
N LEU A 67 -18.07 -4.48 -1.33
CA LEU A 67 -17.91 -3.34 -0.45
C LEU A 67 -19.21 -2.54 -0.31
N SER A 68 -19.48 -2.08 0.91
CA SER A 68 -20.62 -1.20 1.17
C SER A 68 -20.31 0.22 0.74
N LYS A 69 -21.28 0.84 0.07
CA LYS A 69 -21.20 2.25 -0.26
C LYS A 69 -21.48 3.11 0.95
N VAL A 70 -20.82 4.26 0.98
CA VAL A 70 -21.03 5.36 1.91
C VAL A 70 -21.23 6.65 1.13
N SER A 71 -21.79 7.68 1.78
CA SER A 71 -21.99 8.96 1.14
C SER A 71 -21.83 10.13 2.10
N PHE A 72 -21.45 11.27 1.54
CA PHE A 72 -21.47 12.57 2.23
C PHE A 72 -21.82 13.67 1.24
N VAL A 73 -22.26 14.82 1.75
CA VAL A 73 -22.57 16.00 0.92
C VAL A 73 -21.33 16.90 0.87
N ASP A 74 -20.84 17.18 -0.34
CA ASP A 74 -19.69 18.07 -0.50
C ASP A 74 -20.06 19.52 -0.13
N ALA A 75 -19.16 20.20 0.58
CA ALA A 75 -19.44 21.54 1.11
C ALA A 75 -19.40 22.64 0.04
N GLU A 76 -18.81 22.38 -1.13
CA GLU A 76 -18.57 23.40 -2.17
C GLU A 76 -19.79 23.57 -3.09
N GLN A 77 -20.37 22.46 -3.54
CA GLN A 77 -21.48 22.43 -4.49
C GLN A 77 -22.75 21.80 -3.90
N GLY A 78 -22.69 21.29 -2.66
CA GLY A 78 -23.83 20.62 -2.04
C GLY A 78 -24.22 19.32 -2.74
N LYS A 79 -23.30 18.69 -3.49
CA LYS A 79 -23.59 17.44 -4.21
C LYS A 79 -23.21 16.25 -3.34
N THR A 80 -24.07 15.26 -3.33
CA THR A 80 -23.76 13.96 -2.73
C THR A 80 -22.58 13.34 -3.48
N GLN A 81 -21.51 13.03 -2.74
CA GLN A 81 -20.50 12.07 -3.16
C GLN A 81 -20.90 10.71 -2.59
N GLU A 82 -20.87 9.67 -3.42
CA GLU A 82 -21.21 8.31 -3.01
C GLU A 82 -20.11 7.35 -3.48
N GLY A 83 -19.61 6.49 -2.60
CA GLY A 83 -18.43 5.70 -2.92
C GLY A 83 -18.08 4.67 -1.88
N TRP A 84 -16.85 4.16 -1.93
CA TRP A 84 -16.34 3.12 -1.04
C TRP A 84 -15.13 3.62 -0.27
N LEU A 85 -15.09 3.36 1.03
CA LEU A 85 -13.97 3.79 1.88
C LEU A 85 -12.65 3.18 1.39
N LEU A 86 -11.61 4.01 1.29
CA LEU A 86 -10.26 3.58 0.93
C LEU A 86 -9.74 2.52 1.91
N ARG A 87 -10.08 2.65 3.20
CA ARG A 87 -9.80 1.62 4.22
C ARG A 87 -10.29 0.26 3.79
N ASP A 88 -11.56 0.16 3.40
CA ASP A 88 -12.19 -1.13 3.12
C ASP A 88 -11.60 -1.73 1.84
N VAL A 89 -11.34 -0.90 0.82
CA VAL A 89 -10.60 -1.30 -0.40
C VAL A 89 -9.22 -1.85 -0.06
N LEU A 90 -8.43 -1.16 0.76
CA LEU A 90 -7.09 -1.63 1.13
C LEU A 90 -7.14 -2.94 1.92
N LEU A 91 -8.13 -3.12 2.79
CA LEU A 91 -8.28 -4.31 3.62
C LEU A 91 -8.72 -5.56 2.84
N LEU A 92 -9.15 -5.44 1.59
CA LEU A 92 -9.34 -6.58 0.69
C LEU A 92 -8.00 -7.25 0.33
N HIS A 93 -6.92 -6.46 0.26
CA HIS A 93 -5.62 -6.91 -0.23
C HIS A 93 -4.55 -6.95 0.87
N LEU A 94 -4.80 -6.30 2.01
CA LEU A 94 -3.84 -6.11 3.09
C LEU A 94 -4.41 -6.48 4.45
N GLN A 95 -3.60 -7.17 5.23
CA GLN A 95 -3.90 -7.37 6.65
C GLN A 95 -3.70 -6.07 7.41
N ARG A 96 -4.72 -5.64 8.17
CA ARG A 96 -4.71 -4.42 9.01
C ARG A 96 -3.43 -4.24 9.83
N LYS A 97 -2.88 -5.31 10.42
CA LYS A 97 -1.65 -5.27 11.22
C LYS A 97 -0.39 -4.78 10.47
N ARG A 98 -0.42 -4.73 9.13
CA ARG A 98 0.68 -4.18 8.32
C ARG A 98 0.60 -2.66 8.16
N LEU A 99 -0.51 -2.05 8.55
CA LEU A 99 -0.79 -0.63 8.41
C LEU A 99 -0.70 0.03 9.78
N LYS A 100 0.44 0.66 10.07
CA LYS A 100 0.60 1.46 11.29
C LYS A 100 -0.12 2.79 11.10
N ALA A 101 -0.52 3.43 12.19
CA ALA A 101 -1.25 4.70 12.16
C ALA A 101 -0.58 5.78 11.28
N ASP A 102 0.76 5.80 11.25
CA ASP A 102 1.58 6.76 10.51
C ASP A 102 2.06 6.26 9.14
N SER A 103 1.68 5.04 8.73
CA SER A 103 1.86 4.57 7.36
C SER A 103 1.25 5.57 6.38
N LEU A 104 1.99 5.95 5.35
CA LEU A 104 1.57 6.97 4.40
C LEU A 104 0.97 6.31 3.16
N ILE A 105 -0.26 6.66 2.82
CA ILE A 105 -0.95 6.24 1.61
C ILE A 105 -0.90 7.39 0.62
N THR A 106 -0.29 7.14 -0.55
CA THR A 106 -0.29 8.04 -1.69
C THR A 106 -1.21 7.47 -2.76
N VAL A 107 -2.19 8.26 -3.18
CA VAL A 107 -3.10 7.93 -4.28
C VAL A 107 -2.83 8.90 -5.40
N SER A 108 -2.61 8.41 -6.61
CA SER A 108 -2.21 9.26 -7.74
C SER A 108 -2.98 8.98 -9.02
N SER A 109 -2.93 9.97 -9.91
CA SER A 109 -3.33 9.90 -11.30
C SER A 109 -2.21 10.47 -12.16
N SER A 110 -1.64 9.63 -13.02
CA SER A 110 -0.62 10.03 -14.00
C SER A 110 -1.22 10.95 -15.07
N SER A 111 -2.41 10.64 -15.57
CA SER A 111 -3.10 11.41 -16.62
C SER A 111 -3.50 12.83 -16.18
N ARG A 112 -3.68 13.03 -14.87
CA ARG A 112 -3.99 14.35 -14.28
C ARG A 112 -2.79 15.03 -13.62
N ASN A 113 -1.63 14.36 -13.59
CA ASN A 113 -0.44 14.78 -12.85
C ASN A 113 -0.77 15.22 -11.41
N LYS A 114 -1.52 14.37 -10.69
CA LYS A 114 -2.07 14.72 -9.38
C LYS A 114 -1.94 13.59 -8.39
N SER A 115 -1.72 13.93 -7.13
CA SER A 115 -1.70 12.97 -6.04
C SER A 115 -2.22 13.59 -4.75
N ALA A 116 -2.72 12.73 -3.88
CA ALA A 116 -3.05 13.07 -2.51
C ALA A 116 -2.36 12.09 -1.57
N ARG A 117 -2.02 12.57 -0.38
CA ARG A 117 -1.38 11.76 0.67
C ARG A 117 -2.19 11.82 1.94
N VAL A 118 -2.48 10.67 2.49
CA VAL A 118 -3.19 10.51 3.77
C VAL A 118 -2.46 9.47 4.61
N THR A 119 -2.47 9.64 5.91
CA THR A 119 -2.00 8.59 6.83
C THR A 119 -3.03 7.47 6.91
N TRP A 120 -2.59 6.28 7.32
CA TRP A 120 -3.52 5.19 7.61
C TRP A 120 -4.52 5.57 8.70
N ALA A 121 -4.10 6.28 9.76
CA ALA A 121 -5.02 6.76 10.79
C ALA A 121 -6.14 7.64 10.21
N GLN A 122 -5.80 8.51 9.26
CA GLN A 122 -6.78 9.34 8.58
C GLN A 122 -7.72 8.53 7.68
N ALA A 123 -7.19 7.55 6.95
CA ALA A 123 -8.00 6.70 6.08
C ALA A 123 -8.88 5.71 6.88
N ASP A 124 -8.42 5.27 8.05
CA ASP A 124 -9.10 4.30 8.91
C ASP A 124 -10.27 4.92 9.69
N GLU A 125 -10.23 6.23 9.92
CA GLU A 125 -11.32 7.00 10.52
C GLU A 125 -12.44 7.26 9.51
N ALA A 126 -13.60 6.64 9.72
CA ALA A 126 -14.74 6.70 8.80
C ALA A 126 -15.29 8.13 8.65
N ALA A 127 -15.20 8.97 9.69
CA ALA A 127 -15.66 10.35 9.64
C ALA A 127 -14.84 11.25 8.69
N ASN A 128 -13.65 10.80 8.26
CA ASN A 128 -12.85 11.53 7.28
C ASN A 128 -13.29 11.27 5.83
N TRP A 129 -14.16 10.27 5.60
CA TRP A 129 -14.71 9.94 4.28
C TRP A 129 -13.66 9.82 3.19
N VAL A 130 -12.48 9.29 3.50
CA VAL A 130 -11.45 9.02 2.50
C VAL A 130 -11.94 7.86 1.64
N MET A 131 -12.54 8.18 0.50
CA MET A 131 -13.31 7.22 -0.28
C MET A 131 -13.12 7.41 -1.79
N PHE A 132 -13.34 6.33 -2.53
CA PHE A 132 -13.45 6.36 -3.98
C PHE A 132 -14.91 6.51 -4.40
N ASP A 133 -15.21 7.59 -5.09
CA ASP A 133 -16.44 7.78 -5.86
C ASP A 133 -16.13 7.57 -7.36
N LEU A 134 -17.16 7.36 -8.18
CA LEU A 134 -17.04 7.34 -9.63
C LEU A 134 -17.18 8.74 -10.21
N SER A 135 -16.29 9.09 -11.11
CA SER A 135 -16.45 10.27 -11.96
C SER A 135 -17.58 10.05 -12.97
N GLY A 136 -18.06 11.12 -13.62
CA GLY A 136 -19.14 11.02 -14.61
C GLY A 136 -18.83 10.12 -15.82
N ARG A 137 -17.57 9.75 -16.04
CA ARG A 137 -17.13 8.80 -17.07
C ARG A 137 -16.81 7.40 -16.53
N GLY A 138 -17.14 7.13 -15.26
CA GLY A 138 -16.95 5.81 -14.62
C GLY A 138 -15.53 5.54 -14.10
N THR A 139 -14.64 6.54 -14.05
CA THR A 139 -13.29 6.36 -13.47
C THR A 139 -13.28 6.69 -11.98
N LEU A 140 -12.38 6.04 -11.23
CA LEU A 140 -12.25 6.29 -9.79
C LEU A 140 -11.78 7.72 -9.50
N LYS A 141 -12.35 8.29 -8.45
CA LYS A 141 -12.07 9.62 -7.95
C LYS A 141 -11.94 9.57 -6.43
N LEU A 142 -10.77 9.92 -5.90
CA LEU A 142 -10.54 10.04 -4.47
C LEU A 142 -11.11 11.36 -3.95
N VAL A 143 -11.98 11.28 -2.96
CA VAL A 143 -12.60 12.41 -2.26
C VAL A 143 -12.47 12.23 -0.74
N SER A 144 -12.59 13.33 0.00
CA SER A 144 -12.59 13.35 1.47
C SER A 144 -13.08 14.71 1.98
N VAL A 145 -13.34 14.79 3.29
CA VAL A 145 -13.55 16.07 3.99
C VAL A 145 -12.26 16.65 4.58
N LEU A 146 -11.13 15.93 4.45
CA LEU A 146 -9.83 16.35 4.97
C LEU A 146 -9.28 17.57 4.21
N GLU A 147 -8.54 18.41 4.93
CA GLU A 147 -7.76 19.48 4.30
C GLU A 147 -6.79 18.90 3.27
N GLY A 148 -6.74 19.52 2.08
CA GLY A 148 -6.01 19.00 0.92
C GLY A 148 -6.79 18.00 0.05
N LEU A 149 -8.00 17.63 0.44
CA LEU A 149 -8.99 16.89 -0.36
C LEU A 149 -10.42 17.44 -0.22
N LYS A 150 -10.57 18.60 0.41
CA LYS A 150 -11.86 19.17 0.82
C LYS A 150 -12.66 19.73 -0.35
N THR A 151 -11.95 20.27 -1.34
CA THR A 151 -12.54 20.94 -2.51
C THR A 151 -12.34 20.12 -3.78
N ARG A 152 -13.19 20.36 -4.79
CA ARG A 152 -13.23 19.53 -6.01
C ARG A 152 -11.95 19.61 -6.83
N ASP A 153 -11.29 20.76 -6.79
CA ASP A 153 -9.99 21.02 -7.41
C ASP A 153 -8.84 20.34 -6.67
N GLN A 154 -9.06 19.74 -5.49
CA GLN A 154 -8.08 18.97 -4.73
C GLN A 154 -8.23 17.45 -4.91
N TRP A 155 -9.41 16.99 -5.31
CA TRP A 155 -9.70 15.56 -5.54
C TRP A 155 -8.81 14.93 -6.63
N VAL A 156 -8.44 13.67 -6.43
CA VAL A 156 -7.66 12.91 -7.43
C VAL A 156 -8.63 12.14 -8.31
N GLN A 157 -8.86 12.62 -9.54
CA GLN A 157 -9.65 11.92 -10.56
C GLN A 157 -8.76 11.00 -11.38
N ASP A 158 -9.34 9.96 -11.98
CA ASP A 158 -8.61 8.97 -12.79
C ASP A 158 -7.49 8.32 -12.01
N VAL A 159 -7.82 7.85 -10.81
CA VAL A 159 -6.87 7.15 -9.95
C VAL A 159 -6.34 5.92 -10.69
N ASP A 160 -5.02 5.84 -10.80
CA ASP A 160 -4.31 4.78 -11.52
C ASP A 160 -3.18 4.15 -10.72
N ARG A 161 -2.93 4.61 -9.49
CA ARG A 161 -1.94 4.01 -8.59
C ARG A 161 -2.24 4.32 -7.12
N ILE A 162 -2.03 3.31 -6.28
CA ILE A 162 -2.05 3.42 -4.82
C ILE A 162 -0.71 2.92 -4.30
N GLU A 163 -0.05 3.70 -3.44
CA GLU A 163 1.24 3.37 -2.87
C GLU A 163 1.23 3.60 -1.36
N ILE A 164 1.71 2.61 -0.61
CA ILE A 164 1.73 2.63 0.85
C ILE A 164 3.18 2.55 1.28
N THR A 165 3.60 3.51 2.10
CA THR A 165 4.93 3.53 2.72
C THR A 165 4.77 3.28 4.21
N SER A 166 5.32 2.16 4.68
CA SER A 166 5.44 1.84 6.10
C SER A 166 6.46 2.77 6.76
N LYS A 167 6.17 3.21 7.97
CA LYS A 167 7.12 3.93 8.83
C LYS A 167 7.59 3.07 10.00
#